data_AF-A0AAV5W1N1-F1
#
_entry.id   AF-A0AAV5W1N1-F1
#
_cell.length_a   1.000
_cell.length_b   1.000
_cell.length_c   1.000
_cell.angle_alpha   90.00
_cell.angle_beta   90.00
_cell.angle_gamma   90.00
#
_symmetry.space_group_name_H-M   'P 1'
#
loop_
_entity.id
_entity.type
_entity.pdbx_description
1 polymer ?
#
loop_
_entity_poly.entity_id
_entity_poly.type
_entity_poly.pdbx_seq_one_letter_code
_entity_poly.pdbx_strand_id
1 'polypeptide(L)'
;TMRDLEHRNIVRYCTAWVEKPPPGWQMRSDARMLDRLPPNNRSIPIDHNYHCNLLYILMPVYSRSLEDWLSENPQQPRDTQIIKSLFKQMLEAVAYLHDKGHIHRDIKPSNILMDGDNGIRLCDFGTASQFETHEGQEISQTRTQKVGTPLYTSPEKDYWRYTSKVDVFALGLIYVEMNVRMTADVRSKAFDNYRRGIANDNIEIVNARTRELITGMTKVNSDERHSCRDILDSYFR
;
A
#
# COMPACT_ATOMS: atom_id res chain seq x y z
N THR A 1 9.97 17.62 1.89
CA THR A 1 8.52 17.36 2.06
C THR A 1 8.08 16.33 1.03
N MET A 2 6.91 15.67 1.18
CA MET A 2 6.47 14.65 0.19
C MET A 2 6.31 15.19 -1.23
N ARG A 3 6.18 16.51 -1.39
CA ARG A 3 6.16 17.23 -2.68
C ARG A 3 7.49 17.17 -3.43
N ASP A 4 8.59 16.94 -2.72
CA ASP A 4 9.96 16.98 -3.27
C ASP A 4 10.45 15.58 -3.68
N LEU A 5 9.57 14.57 -3.66
CA LEU A 5 9.89 13.22 -4.09
C LEU A 5 9.94 13.14 -5.62
N GLU A 6 11.16 13.22 -6.16
CA GLU A 6 11.41 13.05 -7.59
C GLU A 6 11.89 11.63 -7.92
N HIS A 7 10.96 10.75 -8.26
CA HIS A 7 11.27 9.40 -8.74
C HIS A 7 10.33 8.97 -9.86
N ARG A 8 10.86 8.30 -10.89
CA ARG A 8 10.08 7.86 -12.07
C ARG A 8 8.96 6.88 -11.74
N ASN A 9 9.02 6.22 -10.59
CA ASN A 9 8.01 5.27 -10.10
C ASN A 9 7.19 5.80 -8.92
N ILE A 10 7.27 7.10 -8.63
CA ILE A 10 6.40 7.78 -7.67
C ILE A 10 5.53 8.78 -8.43
N VAL A 11 4.28 8.94 -8.02
CA VAL A 11 3.38 9.92 -8.62
C VAL A 11 3.88 11.34 -8.33
N ARG A 12 3.84 12.21 -9.35
CA ARG A 12 4.10 13.63 -9.18
C ARG A 12 2.78 14.36 -8.91
N TYR A 13 2.69 15.03 -7.77
CA TYR A 13 1.60 15.96 -7.50
C TYR A 13 1.92 17.32 -8.12
N CYS A 14 1.12 17.73 -9.11
CA CYS A 14 1.34 18.96 -9.87
C CYS A 14 1.05 20.19 -9.00
N THR A 15 -0.10 20.19 -8.35
CA THR A 15 -0.51 21.25 -7.41
C THR A 15 -1.54 20.71 -6.43
N ALA A 16 -1.72 21.39 -5.31
CA ALA A 16 -2.78 21.14 -4.36
C ALA A 16 -3.32 22.46 -3.80
N TRP A 17 -4.62 22.52 -3.57
CA TRP A 17 -5.27 23.70 -2.99
C TRP A 17 -6.40 23.28 -2.06
N VAL A 18 -6.77 24.16 -1.14
CA VAL A 18 -7.85 23.95 -0.19
C VAL A 18 -9.01 24.85 -0.56
N GLU A 19 -10.20 24.28 -0.69
CA GLU A 19 -11.43 25.06 -0.84
C GLU A 19 -12.32 24.89 0.38
N LYS A 20 -13.02 25.97 0.74
CA LYS A 20 -14.14 25.89 1.67
C LYS A 20 -15.40 25.64 0.86
N PRO A 21 -16.13 24.54 1.12
CA PRO A 21 -17.35 24.28 0.40
C PRO A 21 -18.40 25.37 0.71
N PRO A 22 -19.36 25.62 -0.19
CA PRO A 22 -20.37 26.64 0.00
C PRO A 22 -21.18 26.44 1.29
N PRO A 23 -21.74 27.51 1.89
CA PRO A 23 -22.64 27.40 3.02
C PRO A 23 -23.75 26.35 2.77
N GLY A 24 -23.99 25.50 3.77
CA GLY A 24 -24.99 24.43 3.72
C GLY A 24 -24.63 23.23 2.82
N TRP A 25 -23.43 23.17 2.22
CA TRP A 25 -23.00 22.00 1.44
C TRP A 25 -22.92 20.74 2.31
N GLN A 26 -22.31 20.83 3.50
CA GLN A 26 -22.18 19.69 4.44
C GLN A 26 -23.56 19.15 4.82
N MET A 27 -24.49 20.01 5.22
CA MET A 27 -25.88 19.64 5.54
C MET A 27 -26.56 18.86 4.40
N ARG A 28 -26.40 19.32 3.15
CA ARG A 28 -26.95 18.63 1.97
C ARG A 28 -26.25 17.30 1.65
N SER A 29 -24.97 17.18 1.97
CA SER A 29 -24.22 15.92 1.80
C SER A 29 -24.64 14.90 2.86
N ASP A 30 -24.73 15.34 4.12
CA ASP A 30 -25.14 14.53 5.26
C ASP A 30 -26.57 14.01 5.08
N ALA A 31 -27.51 14.87 4.64
CA ALA A 31 -28.88 14.46 4.32
C ALA A 31 -28.92 13.35 3.25
N ARG A 32 -28.13 13.47 2.19
CA ARG A 32 -28.01 12.44 1.15
C ARG A 32 -27.39 11.14 1.66
N MET A 33 -26.47 11.22 2.63
CA MET A 33 -25.89 10.05 3.27
C MET A 33 -26.90 9.34 4.18
N LEU A 34 -27.64 10.10 4.99
CA LEU A 34 -28.71 9.59 5.86
C LEU A 34 -29.82 8.88 5.07
N ASP A 35 -30.20 9.40 3.90
CA ASP A 35 -31.20 8.76 3.03
C ASP A 35 -30.81 7.34 2.60
N ARG A 36 -29.49 7.09 2.47
CA ARG A 36 -28.94 5.78 2.09
C ARG A 36 -28.83 4.79 3.26
N LEU A 37 -29.00 5.26 4.50
CA LEU A 37 -28.96 4.39 5.67
C LEU A 37 -30.32 3.69 5.91
N PRO A 38 -30.31 2.49 6.51
CA PRO A 38 -31.53 1.81 6.94
C PRO A 38 -32.39 2.72 7.84
N PRO A 39 -33.73 2.59 7.84
CA PRO A 39 -34.64 3.47 8.58
C PRO A 39 -34.29 3.62 10.07
N ASN A 40 -33.80 2.55 10.69
CA ASN A 40 -33.42 2.49 12.11
C ASN A 40 -32.18 3.35 12.45
N ASN A 41 -31.42 3.80 11.45
CA ASN A 41 -30.18 4.57 11.63
C ASN A 41 -30.31 6.04 11.20
N ARG A 42 -31.51 6.52 10.84
CA ARG A 42 -31.73 7.89 10.32
C ARG A 42 -31.84 8.97 11.40
N SER A 43 -31.96 8.58 12.67
CA SER A 43 -32.19 9.47 13.82
C SER A 43 -30.91 9.88 14.56
N ILE A 44 -29.72 9.61 13.99
CA ILE A 44 -28.44 10.03 14.58
C ILE A 44 -28.34 11.56 14.47
N PRO A 45 -28.24 12.31 15.60
CA PRO A 45 -28.04 13.76 15.55
C PRO A 45 -26.71 14.07 14.87
N ILE A 46 -26.75 14.77 13.74
CA ILE A 46 -25.53 15.24 13.06
C ILE A 46 -25.26 16.66 13.56
N ASP A 47 -24.19 16.81 14.34
CA ASP A 47 -23.66 18.13 14.68
C ASP A 47 -23.19 18.81 13.38
N HIS A 48 -23.72 19.99 13.06
CA HIS A 48 -23.36 20.73 11.84
C HIS A 48 -22.20 21.71 12.05
N ASN A 49 -21.52 21.67 13.19
CA ASN A 49 -20.48 22.64 13.54
C ASN A 49 -19.09 22.37 12.93
N TYR A 50 -19.05 21.89 11.69
CA TYR A 50 -17.80 21.52 11.01
C TYR A 50 -17.39 22.55 9.97
N HIS A 51 -16.24 23.18 10.21
CA HIS A 51 -15.45 23.78 9.14
C HIS A 51 -14.84 22.65 8.30
N CYS A 52 -15.55 22.17 7.28
CA CYS A 52 -14.98 21.26 6.32
C CYS A 52 -14.10 22.04 5.33
N ASN A 53 -12.87 21.58 5.15
CA ASN A 53 -11.96 22.05 4.12
C ASN A 53 -11.76 20.89 3.15
N LEU A 54 -11.93 21.15 1.85
CA LEU A 54 -11.69 20.15 0.80
C LEU A 54 -10.28 20.36 0.25
N LEU A 55 -9.43 19.35 0.39
CA LEU A 55 -8.09 19.34 -0.23
C LEU A 55 -8.22 18.74 -1.63
N TYR A 56 -7.93 19.55 -2.65
CA TYR A 56 -7.83 19.11 -4.04
C TYR A 56 -6.37 18.87 -4.37
N ILE A 57 -6.10 17.74 -5.03
CA ILE A 57 -4.76 17.36 -5.48
C ILE A 57 -4.85 17.07 -6.98
N LEU A 58 -4.09 17.83 -7.78
CA LEU A 58 -3.97 17.61 -9.22
C LEU A 58 -2.75 16.74 -9.51
N MET A 59 -2.95 15.65 -10.24
CA MET A 59 -1.92 14.72 -10.66
C MET A 59 -2.22 14.15 -12.05
N PRO A 60 -1.22 13.57 -12.75
CA PRO A 60 -1.47 12.87 -14.01
C PRO A 60 -2.48 11.73 -13.83
N VAL A 61 -3.28 11.51 -14.88
CA VAL A 61 -4.19 10.37 -14.96
C VAL A 61 -3.41 9.15 -15.44
N TYR A 62 -3.66 8.01 -14.82
CA TYR A 62 -3.08 6.71 -15.16
C TYR A 62 -4.19 5.78 -15.64
N SER A 63 -3.85 4.79 -16.47
CA SER A 63 -4.86 3.96 -17.13
C SER A 63 -5.66 3.10 -16.15
N ARG A 64 -5.01 2.59 -15.10
CA ARG A 64 -5.61 1.71 -14.09
C ARG A 64 -4.72 1.61 -12.85
N SER A 65 -5.22 0.97 -11.79
CA SER A 65 -4.41 0.52 -10.65
C SER A 65 -3.89 -0.91 -10.84
N LEU A 66 -2.96 -1.33 -9.99
CA LEU A 66 -2.55 -2.73 -9.90
C LEU A 66 -3.70 -3.61 -9.41
N GLU A 67 -4.62 -3.08 -8.60
CA GLU A 67 -5.83 -3.81 -8.17
C GLU A 67 -6.71 -4.18 -9.38
N ASP A 68 -6.91 -3.24 -10.29
CA ASP A 68 -7.62 -3.48 -11.55
C ASP A 68 -6.87 -4.51 -12.41
N TRP A 69 -5.55 -4.34 -12.57
CA TRP A 69 -4.72 -5.29 -13.32
C TRP A 69 -4.75 -6.71 -12.77
N LEU A 70 -4.76 -6.86 -11.43
CA LEU A 70 -4.87 -8.17 -10.78
C LEU A 70 -6.24 -8.80 -11.02
N SER A 71 -7.28 -7.98 -11.18
CA SER A 71 -8.67 -8.41 -11.41
C SER A 71 -8.95 -8.77 -12.88
N GLU A 72 -8.17 -8.23 -13.82
CA GLU A 72 -8.36 -8.44 -15.25
C GLU A 72 -7.81 -9.79 -15.78
N ASN A 73 -8.44 -10.29 -16.85
CA ASN A 73 -8.07 -11.50 -17.61
C ASN A 73 -7.93 -12.80 -16.79
N PRO A 74 -9.03 -13.32 -16.22
CA PRO A 74 -9.01 -14.48 -15.33
C PRO A 74 -8.60 -15.82 -15.97
N GLN A 75 -8.43 -15.87 -17.30
CA GLN A 75 -8.28 -17.14 -18.05
C GLN A 75 -6.84 -17.52 -18.43
N GLN A 76 -5.85 -16.61 -18.38
CA GLN A 76 -4.46 -16.93 -18.76
C GLN A 76 -3.46 -16.58 -17.66
N PRO A 77 -2.43 -17.40 -17.38
CA PRO A 77 -1.37 -17.05 -16.44
C PRO A 77 -0.74 -15.69 -16.76
N ARG A 78 -0.38 -14.93 -15.74
CA ARG A 78 0.29 -13.63 -15.91
C ARG A 78 1.75 -13.86 -16.32
N ASP A 79 2.24 -13.03 -17.23
CA ASP A 79 3.61 -13.11 -17.70
C ASP A 79 4.61 -12.85 -16.55
N THR A 80 5.52 -13.79 -16.33
CA THR A 80 6.50 -13.73 -15.23
C THR A 80 7.53 -12.61 -15.41
N GLN A 81 7.89 -12.24 -16.64
CA GLN A 81 8.78 -11.12 -16.92
C GLN A 81 8.10 -9.79 -16.59
N ILE A 82 6.82 -9.64 -16.96
CA ILE A 82 6.02 -8.46 -16.59
C ILE A 82 5.93 -8.36 -15.07
N ILE A 83 5.57 -9.45 -14.38
CA ILE A 83 5.50 -9.47 -12.90
C ILE A 83 6.83 -9.05 -12.27
N LYS A 84 7.96 -9.61 -12.73
CA LYS A 84 9.30 -9.27 -12.21
C LYS A 84 9.65 -7.81 -12.48
N SER A 85 9.35 -7.29 -13.68
CA SER A 85 9.61 -5.91 -14.05
C SER A 85 8.82 -4.92 -13.20
N LEU A 86 7.51 -5.13 -13.07
CA LEU A 86 6.63 -4.27 -12.25
C LEU A 86 7.04 -4.33 -10.78
N PHE A 87 7.33 -5.52 -10.26
CA PHE A 87 7.74 -5.67 -8.86
C PHE A 87 9.08 -4.99 -8.56
N LYS A 88 10.05 -5.07 -9.48
CA LYS A 88 11.31 -4.32 -9.38
C LYS A 88 11.05 -2.81 -9.27
N GLN A 89 10.17 -2.27 -10.10
CA GLN A 89 9.82 -0.84 -10.06
C GLN A 89 9.15 -0.43 -8.73
N MET A 90 8.33 -1.31 -8.15
CA MET A 90 7.75 -1.08 -6.82
C MET A 90 8.84 -1.01 -5.75
N LEU A 91 9.78 -1.95 -5.77
CA LEU A 91 10.94 -1.93 -4.86
C LEU A 91 11.79 -0.68 -5.03
N GLU A 92 12.04 -0.23 -6.26
CA GLU A 92 12.78 1.01 -6.56
C GLU A 92 12.07 2.25 -5.98
N ALA A 93 10.74 2.34 -6.15
CA ALA A 93 9.94 3.43 -5.58
C ALA A 93 10.00 3.46 -4.05
N VAL A 94 9.85 2.30 -3.41
CA VAL A 94 9.82 2.20 -1.94
C VAL A 94 11.22 2.38 -1.36
N ALA A 95 12.27 1.84 -1.98
CA ALA A 95 13.65 2.07 -1.58
C ALA A 95 13.99 3.57 -1.62
N TYR A 96 13.62 4.26 -2.71
CA TYR A 96 13.81 5.70 -2.80
C TYR A 96 13.07 6.46 -1.68
N LEU A 97 11.83 6.07 -1.39
CA LEU A 97 11.05 6.68 -0.30
C LEU A 97 11.74 6.49 1.06
N HIS A 98 12.21 5.26 1.33
CA HIS A 98 12.92 4.91 2.56
C HIS A 98 14.24 5.67 2.69
N ASP A 99 15.00 5.82 1.61
CA ASP A 99 16.25 6.60 1.60
C ASP A 99 16.03 8.10 1.88
N LYS A 100 14.82 8.60 1.61
CA LYS A 100 14.41 9.97 1.96
C LYS A 100 13.87 10.08 3.39
N GLY A 101 13.99 9.03 4.21
CA GLY A 101 13.57 9.02 5.61
C GLY A 101 12.05 8.94 5.77
N HIS A 102 11.33 8.39 4.79
CA HIS A 102 9.88 8.28 4.80
C HIS A 102 9.41 6.83 4.75
N ILE A 103 8.33 6.52 5.48
CA ILE A 103 7.59 5.25 5.41
C ILE A 103 6.23 5.52 4.78
N HIS A 104 5.78 4.65 3.88
CA HIS A 104 4.48 4.82 3.21
C HIS A 104 3.31 4.41 4.10
N ARG A 105 3.38 3.24 4.74
CA ARG A 105 2.38 2.67 5.68
C ARG A 105 1.01 2.28 5.11
N ASP A 106 0.78 2.41 3.80
CA ASP A 106 -0.46 1.94 3.14
C ASP A 106 -0.18 1.45 1.72
N ILE A 107 0.89 0.65 1.58
CA ILE A 107 1.19 -0.02 0.32
C ILE A 107 0.16 -1.13 0.09
N LYS A 108 -0.58 -1.02 -1.02
CA LYS A 108 -1.60 -1.95 -1.47
C LYS A 108 -1.80 -1.79 -2.98
N PRO A 109 -2.40 -2.77 -3.69
CA PRO A 109 -2.56 -2.69 -5.14
C PRO A 109 -3.31 -1.46 -5.65
N SER A 110 -4.32 -0.95 -4.93
CA SER A 110 -5.04 0.27 -5.31
C SER A 110 -4.20 1.56 -5.21
N ASN A 111 -3.10 1.53 -4.45
CA ASN A 111 -2.16 2.66 -4.32
C ASN A 111 -0.96 2.54 -5.27
N ILE A 112 -0.99 1.58 -6.20
CA ILE A 112 0.01 1.41 -7.25
C ILE A 112 -0.68 1.63 -8.58
N LEU A 113 -0.46 2.79 -9.18
CA LEU A 113 -1.03 3.15 -10.48
C LEU A 113 -0.17 2.58 -11.59
N MET A 114 -0.80 2.22 -12.71
CA MET A 114 -0.15 1.63 -13.87
C MET A 114 -0.32 2.52 -15.10
N ASP A 115 0.76 2.67 -15.84
CA ASP A 115 0.81 3.30 -17.16
C ASP A 115 1.06 2.21 -18.21
N GLY A 116 -0.05 1.58 -18.65
CA GLY A 116 0.02 0.30 -19.37
C GLY A 116 0.66 -0.83 -18.55
N ASP A 117 1.19 -1.85 -19.23
CA ASP A 117 1.83 -3.01 -18.58
C ASP A 117 3.33 -2.84 -18.28
N ASN A 118 3.90 -1.66 -18.56
CA ASN A 118 5.34 -1.44 -18.50
C ASN A 118 5.80 -0.48 -17.38
N GLY A 119 4.88 0.21 -16.72
CA GLY A 119 5.22 1.25 -15.75
C GLY A 119 4.30 1.27 -14.55
N ILE A 120 4.88 1.42 -13.35
CA ILE A 120 4.13 1.68 -12.12
C ILE A 120 4.45 3.06 -11.53
N ARG A 121 3.50 3.60 -10.78
CA ARG A 121 3.62 4.80 -9.97
C ARG A 121 2.98 4.56 -8.60
N LEU A 122 3.79 4.59 -7.56
CA LEU A 122 3.33 4.59 -6.17
C LEU A 122 2.63 5.92 -5.86
N CYS A 123 1.44 5.85 -5.27
CA CYS A 123 0.62 7.01 -4.92
C CYS A 123 0.00 6.88 -3.53
N ASP A 124 -0.76 7.90 -3.13
CA ASP A 124 -1.49 8.00 -1.87
C ASP A 124 -0.59 7.94 -0.61
N PHE A 125 0.12 9.04 -0.41
CA PHE A 125 0.94 9.26 0.76
C PHE A 125 0.17 9.85 1.95
N GLY A 126 -1.16 9.76 1.96
CA GLY A 126 -2.00 10.32 3.04
C GLY A 126 -1.69 9.72 4.42
N THR A 127 -1.07 8.54 4.43
CA THR A 127 -0.62 7.85 5.63
C THR A 127 0.89 7.89 5.82
N ALA A 128 1.66 8.52 4.94
CA ALA A 128 3.12 8.51 5.05
C ALA A 128 3.62 9.25 6.31
N SER A 129 4.79 8.87 6.80
CA SER A 129 5.42 9.52 7.97
C SER A 129 6.94 9.46 7.91
N GLN A 130 7.60 10.41 8.55
CA GLN A 130 9.06 10.41 8.68
C GLN A 130 9.53 9.40 9.72
N PHE A 131 10.76 8.92 9.57
CA PHE A 131 11.48 8.13 10.56
C PHE A 131 12.90 8.66 10.73
N GLU A 132 13.54 8.27 11.84
CA GLU A 132 14.91 8.67 12.17
C GLU A 132 15.83 7.45 12.15
N THR A 133 17.10 7.72 11.88
CA THR A 133 18.17 6.73 11.94
C THR A 133 19.17 7.12 13.03
N HIS A 134 19.73 6.12 13.70
CA HIS A 134 20.84 6.25 14.64
C HIS A 134 21.93 5.28 14.22
N GLU A 135 23.16 5.77 14.07
CA GLU A 135 24.29 4.98 13.57
C GLU A 135 24.00 4.24 12.24
N GLY A 136 23.21 4.86 11.37
CA GLY A 136 22.82 4.28 10.07
C GLY A 136 21.71 3.24 10.14
N GLN A 137 21.15 2.94 11.31
CA GLN A 137 20.01 2.04 11.47
C GLN A 137 18.74 2.80 11.81
N GLU A 138 17.62 2.43 11.18
CA GLU A 138 16.31 2.98 11.52
C GLU A 138 15.90 2.58 12.94
N ILE A 139 15.42 3.56 13.71
CA ILE A 139 14.90 3.31 15.06
C ILE A 139 13.41 3.03 14.98
N SER A 140 12.96 1.98 15.67
CA SER A 140 11.52 1.72 15.85
C SER A 140 10.87 2.81 16.70
N GLN A 141 9.95 3.57 16.10
CA GLN A 141 9.27 4.72 16.68
C GLN A 141 7.79 4.45 16.96
N THR A 142 7.25 5.09 18.00
CA THR A 142 5.80 5.07 18.29
C THR A 142 5.02 5.77 17.18
N ARG A 143 4.02 5.09 16.64
CA ARG A 143 3.20 5.53 15.50
C ARG A 143 1.74 5.14 15.69
N THR A 144 0.85 5.87 15.01
CA THR A 144 -0.59 5.61 15.03
C THR A 144 -0.91 4.18 14.57
N GLN A 145 -1.73 3.49 15.36
CA GLN A 145 -2.28 2.17 15.05
C GLN A 145 -3.45 2.26 14.05
N LYS A 146 -3.79 1.14 13.40
CA LYS A 146 -4.96 1.00 12.49
C LYS A 146 -4.98 2.00 11.32
N VAL A 147 -3.81 2.49 10.91
CA VAL A 147 -3.66 3.30 9.70
C VAL A 147 -3.53 2.38 8.48
N GLY A 148 -4.17 2.75 7.37
CA GLY A 148 -4.13 1.99 6.12
C GLY A 148 -5.14 0.83 6.05
N THR A 149 -5.01 0.00 5.00
CA THR A 149 -5.92 -1.11 4.72
C THR A 149 -5.47 -2.40 5.43
N PRO A 150 -6.32 -3.07 6.24
CA PRO A 150 -5.90 -4.19 7.08
C PRO A 150 -5.29 -5.37 6.32
N LEU A 151 -5.76 -5.64 5.09
CA LEU A 151 -5.39 -6.84 4.34
C LEU A 151 -3.88 -6.99 4.09
N TYR A 152 -3.17 -5.88 3.80
CA TYR A 152 -1.74 -5.87 3.48
C TYR A 152 -0.85 -5.48 4.67
N THR A 153 -1.44 -5.33 5.86
CA THR A 153 -0.72 -4.90 7.06
C THR A 153 0.16 -6.02 7.61
N SER A 154 1.35 -5.65 8.07
CA SER A 154 2.32 -6.53 8.74
C SER A 154 1.93 -6.81 10.20
N PRO A 155 2.39 -7.93 10.80
CA PRO A 155 1.99 -8.32 12.14
C PRO A 155 2.43 -7.32 13.22
N GLU A 156 3.56 -6.65 13.04
CA GLU A 156 4.11 -5.73 14.04
C GLU A 156 3.39 -4.36 14.11
N LYS A 157 2.60 -4.00 13.09
CA LYS A 157 1.95 -2.68 13.01
C LYS A 157 0.93 -2.44 14.13
N ASP A 158 0.41 -3.51 14.72
CA ASP A 158 -0.51 -3.46 15.87
C ASP A 158 0.21 -3.06 17.17
N TYR A 159 1.52 -3.25 17.27
CA TYR A 159 2.30 -3.00 18.48
C TYR A 159 2.89 -1.59 18.56
N TRP A 160 2.27 -0.60 17.88
CA TRP A 160 2.56 0.85 17.92
C TRP A 160 4.00 1.28 17.59
N ARG A 161 4.97 0.38 17.60
CA ARG A 161 6.39 0.59 17.31
C ARG A 161 6.79 -0.27 16.13
N TYR A 162 7.08 0.39 15.02
CA TYR A 162 7.48 -0.29 13.79
C TYR A 162 8.39 0.59 12.93
N THR A 163 9.13 -0.08 12.06
CA THR A 163 10.08 0.49 11.11
C THR A 163 9.53 0.46 9.68
N SER A 164 10.31 0.92 8.71
CA SER A 164 10.01 0.86 7.28
C SER A 164 9.77 -0.56 6.74
N LYS A 165 10.15 -1.59 7.52
CA LYS A 165 9.91 -3.01 7.22
C LYS A 165 8.43 -3.40 7.11
N VAL A 166 7.50 -2.55 7.58
CA VAL A 166 6.05 -2.73 7.33
C VAL A 166 5.74 -2.65 5.83
N ASP A 167 6.41 -1.77 5.10
CA ASP A 167 6.23 -1.58 3.66
C ASP A 167 6.79 -2.79 2.88
N VAL A 168 7.91 -3.36 3.36
CA VAL A 168 8.53 -4.57 2.78
C VAL A 168 7.57 -5.76 2.87
N PHE A 169 6.92 -5.94 4.02
CA PHE A 169 5.95 -7.02 4.20
C PHE A 169 4.74 -6.87 3.25
N ALA A 170 4.21 -5.65 3.13
CA ALA A 170 3.12 -5.36 2.21
C ALA A 170 3.50 -5.67 0.75
N LEU A 171 4.71 -5.29 0.31
CA LEU A 171 5.25 -5.66 -1.00
C LEU A 171 5.35 -7.18 -1.18
N GLY A 172 5.77 -7.92 -0.15
CA GLY A 172 5.81 -9.38 -0.17
C GLY A 172 4.44 -10.01 -0.44
N LEU A 173 3.39 -9.52 0.24
CA LEU A 173 2.01 -9.97 0.01
C LEU A 173 1.50 -9.63 -1.40
N ILE A 174 1.82 -8.43 -1.91
CA ILE A 174 1.51 -8.05 -3.28
C ILE A 174 2.20 -9.00 -4.26
N TYR A 175 3.46 -9.36 -4.00
CA TYR A 175 4.20 -10.26 -4.88
C TYR A 175 3.60 -11.68 -4.91
N VAL A 176 3.09 -12.17 -3.77
CA VAL A 176 2.29 -13.41 -3.74
C VAL A 176 1.08 -13.28 -4.65
N GLU A 177 0.30 -12.20 -4.51
CA GLU A 177 -0.92 -11.97 -5.29
C GLU A 177 -0.66 -11.78 -6.78
N MET A 178 0.50 -11.21 -7.16
CA MET A 178 0.92 -11.12 -8.56
C MET A 178 1.23 -12.51 -9.14
N ASN A 179 1.88 -13.38 -8.38
CA ASN A 179 2.30 -14.72 -8.84
C ASN A 179 1.18 -15.78 -8.74
N VAL A 180 0.21 -15.60 -7.83
CA VAL A 180 -0.82 -16.60 -7.56
C VAL A 180 -2.20 -15.95 -7.63
N ARG A 181 -3.09 -16.57 -8.40
CA ARG A 181 -4.50 -16.19 -8.45
C ARG A 181 -5.22 -16.78 -7.27
N MET A 182 -5.94 -15.93 -6.55
CA MET A 182 -6.67 -16.30 -5.35
C MET A 182 -8.04 -15.65 -5.37
N THR A 183 -9.05 -16.38 -4.93
CA THR A 183 -10.33 -15.76 -4.55
C THR A 183 -10.12 -14.92 -3.29
N ALA A 184 -11.05 -14.01 -2.99
CA ALA A 184 -10.95 -13.15 -1.82
C ALA A 184 -10.76 -13.94 -0.51
N ASP A 185 -11.47 -15.06 -0.34
CA ASP A 185 -11.37 -15.91 0.86
C ASP A 185 -10.02 -16.61 0.97
N VAL A 186 -9.51 -17.16 -0.14
CA VAL A 186 -8.19 -17.81 -0.16
C VAL A 186 -7.10 -16.79 0.13
N ARG A 187 -7.16 -15.62 -0.50
CA ARG A 187 -6.22 -14.51 -0.29
C ARG A 187 -6.21 -14.05 1.16
N SER A 188 -7.39 -13.86 1.76
CA SER A 188 -7.52 -13.42 3.15
C SER A 188 -6.87 -14.41 4.12
N LYS A 189 -7.20 -15.71 3.99
CA LYS A 189 -6.61 -16.78 4.80
C LYS A 189 -5.10 -16.88 4.60
N ALA A 190 -4.64 -16.75 3.37
CA ALA A 190 -3.23 -16.83 3.05
C ALA A 190 -2.41 -15.71 3.69
N PHE A 191 -2.93 -14.49 3.62
CA PHE A 191 -2.26 -13.33 4.21
C PHE A 191 -2.29 -13.39 5.74
N ASP A 192 -3.32 -13.97 6.34
CA ASP A 192 -3.32 -14.28 7.79
C ASP A 192 -2.21 -15.29 8.15
N ASN A 193 -2.06 -16.35 7.35
CA ASN A 193 -0.98 -17.33 7.53
C ASN A 193 0.40 -16.66 7.44
N TYR A 194 0.63 -15.78 6.45
CA TYR A 194 1.90 -15.03 6.36
C TYR A 194 2.14 -14.15 7.59
N ARG A 195 1.11 -13.44 8.10
CA ARG A 195 1.23 -12.64 9.34
C ARG A 195 1.58 -13.49 10.55
N ARG A 196 1.13 -14.75 10.58
CA ARG A 196 1.33 -15.68 11.69
C ARG A 196 2.54 -16.60 11.52
N GLY A 197 3.25 -16.51 10.39
CA GLY A 197 4.37 -17.41 10.07
C GLY A 197 3.96 -18.86 9.81
N ILE A 198 2.71 -19.08 9.39
CA ILE A 198 2.14 -20.39 9.09
C ILE A 198 2.33 -20.68 7.59
N ALA A 199 2.65 -21.92 7.24
CA ALA A 199 2.77 -22.35 5.85
C ALA A 199 1.43 -22.27 5.10
N ASN A 200 1.49 -21.99 3.80
CA ASN A 200 0.31 -21.93 2.93
C ASN A 200 0.24 -23.17 2.03
N ASP A 201 -0.43 -24.22 2.48
CA ASP A 201 -0.47 -25.50 1.76
C ASP A 201 -1.22 -25.44 0.42
N ASN A 202 -2.11 -24.45 0.25
CA ASN A 202 -2.96 -24.29 -0.94
C ASN A 202 -2.47 -23.21 -1.92
N ILE A 203 -1.25 -22.68 -1.72
CA ILE A 203 -0.67 -21.65 -2.58
C ILE A 203 0.68 -22.14 -3.08
N GLU A 204 0.73 -22.44 -4.38
CA GLU A 204 1.96 -22.87 -5.01
C GLU A 204 2.59 -21.71 -5.79
N ILE A 205 3.75 -21.25 -5.31
CA ILE A 205 4.62 -20.35 -6.06
C ILE A 205 5.69 -21.23 -6.72
N VAL A 206 5.54 -21.48 -8.02
CA VAL A 206 6.37 -22.47 -8.75
C VAL A 206 7.85 -22.12 -8.73
N ASN A 207 8.19 -20.83 -8.94
CA ASN A 207 9.59 -20.40 -8.98
C ASN A 207 10.21 -20.37 -7.57
N ALA A 208 11.22 -21.21 -7.34
CA ALA A 208 11.88 -21.32 -6.04
C ALA A 208 12.53 -20.02 -5.56
N ARG A 209 13.17 -19.26 -6.47
CA ARG A 209 13.80 -17.96 -6.15
C ARG A 209 12.75 -16.94 -5.73
N THR A 210 11.62 -16.87 -6.45
CA THR A 210 10.48 -16.02 -6.10
C THR A 210 9.93 -16.39 -4.72
N ARG A 211 9.79 -17.69 -4.44
CA ARG A 211 9.30 -18.19 -3.15
C ARG A 211 10.22 -17.79 -2.00
N GLU A 212 11.53 -17.99 -2.17
CA GLU A 212 12.54 -17.60 -1.17
C GLU A 212 12.51 -16.09 -0.89
N LEU A 213 12.41 -15.26 -1.94
CA LEU A 213 12.28 -13.82 -1.79
C LEU A 213 11.04 -13.45 -0.98
N ILE A 214 9.88 -14.02 -1.33
CA ILE A 214 8.63 -13.77 -0.61
C ILE A 214 8.77 -14.17 0.86
N THR A 215 9.29 -15.38 1.14
CA THR A 215 9.53 -15.83 2.51
C THR A 215 10.40 -14.86 3.30
N GLY A 216 11.46 -14.31 2.69
CA GLY A 216 12.30 -13.30 3.32
C GLY A 216 11.57 -11.97 3.60
N MET A 217 10.72 -11.53 2.68
CA MET A 217 9.94 -10.29 2.82
C MET A 217 8.79 -10.42 3.84
N THR A 218 8.23 -11.62 4.00
CA THR A 218 7.05 -11.87 4.85
C THR A 218 7.40 -12.54 6.18
N LYS A 219 8.66 -12.47 6.65
CA LYS A 219 9.02 -12.98 7.99
C LYS A 219 8.23 -12.25 9.08
N VAL A 220 7.80 -12.99 10.11
CA VAL A 220 7.05 -12.39 11.24
C VAL A 220 7.91 -11.38 11.99
N ASN A 221 9.16 -11.74 12.29
CA ASN A 221 10.14 -10.82 12.85
C ASN A 221 10.61 -9.82 11.77
N SER A 222 10.34 -8.52 11.98
CA SER A 222 10.68 -7.46 11.03
C SER A 222 12.18 -7.26 10.83
N ASP A 223 12.98 -7.57 11.85
CA ASP A 223 14.44 -7.35 11.80
C ASP A 223 15.13 -8.33 10.85
N GLU A 224 14.52 -9.48 10.63
CA GLU A 224 15.01 -10.50 9.70
C GLU A 224 14.62 -10.23 8.23
N ARG A 225 13.77 -9.23 7.97
CA ARG A 225 13.41 -8.83 6.60
C ARG A 225 14.53 -7.97 6.01
N HIS A 226 14.98 -8.25 4.80
CA HIS A 226 15.88 -7.35 4.08
C HIS A 226 15.19 -6.02 3.74
N SER A 227 15.96 -4.94 3.57
CA SER A 227 15.40 -3.67 3.06
C SER A 227 15.07 -3.79 1.56
N CYS A 228 14.27 -2.87 1.03
CA CYS A 228 14.02 -2.83 -0.42
C CYS A 228 15.33 -2.64 -1.22
N ARG A 229 16.28 -1.86 -0.68
CA ARG A 229 17.61 -1.65 -1.25
C ARG A 229 18.41 -2.95 -1.34
N ASP A 230 18.49 -3.70 -0.24
CA ASP A 230 19.21 -4.99 -0.19
C ASP A 230 18.60 -6.01 -1.16
N ILE A 231 17.27 -6.03 -1.30
CA ILE A 231 16.57 -6.91 -2.25
C ILE A 231 16.92 -6.55 -3.68
N LEU A 232 16.92 -5.26 -4.03
CA LEU A 232 17.31 -4.80 -5.37
C LEU A 232 18.75 -5.22 -5.71
N ASP A 233 19.65 -5.10 -4.74
CA ASP A 233 21.07 -5.40 -4.90
C ASP A 233 21.39 -6.91 -4.97
N SER A 234 20.55 -7.77 -4.38
CA SER A 234 20.79 -9.22 -4.33
C SER A 234 19.95 -10.03 -5.34
N TYR A 235 18.71 -9.62 -5.59
CA TYR A 235 17.75 -10.41 -6.39
C TYR A 235 17.70 -9.99 -7.86
N PHE A 236 17.90 -8.70 -8.14
CA PHE A 236 17.73 -8.12 -9.47
C PHE A 236 19.05 -7.71 -10.16
N ARG A 237 20.19 -8.07 -9.56
CA ARG A 237 21.50 -8.07 -10.23
C ARG A 237 21.70 -9.32 -11.06
#